data_AF-A0A3A8KLG0-F1
#
_entry.id   AF-A0A3A8KLG0-F1
#
_cell.length_a   1.000
_cell.length_b   1.000
_cell.length_c   1.000
_cell.angle_alpha   90.00
_cell.angle_beta   90.00
_cell.angle_gamma   90.00
#
_symmetry.space_group_name_H-M   'P 1'
#
loop_
_entity.id
_entity.type
_entity.pdbx_description
1 polymer ?
#
loop_
_entity_poly.entity_id
_entity_poly.type
_entity_poly.pdbx_seq_one_letter_code
_entity_poly.pdbx_strand_id
1 'polypeptide(L)'
;MTCPGPSITCIVEDCQDPARRSGLCWGHLRQRQRKAVVGEKRAWGQGPKRVLMEAIFDLVEVDASDKVVWERAWLRVRVAARRYVFADKPTDPRRRGKR
;
A
#
# COMPACT_ATOMS: atom_id res chain seq x y z
N MET A 1 14.91 -17.80 -28.28
CA MET A 1 13.56 -17.99 -27.70
C MET A 1 13.73 -18.20 -26.21
N THR A 2 13.48 -17.19 -25.38
CA THR A 2 13.52 -17.31 -23.92
C THR A 2 12.09 -17.42 -23.40
N CYS A 3 11.68 -18.61 -22.97
CA CYS A 3 10.40 -18.85 -22.32
C CYS A 3 10.38 -18.09 -20.97
N PRO A 4 9.40 -17.24 -20.68
CA PRO A 4 9.28 -16.64 -19.36
C PRO A 4 8.84 -17.73 -18.38
N GLY A 5 9.74 -18.11 -17.46
CA GLY A 5 9.40 -18.99 -16.35
C GLY A 5 8.29 -18.38 -15.47
N PRO A 6 7.53 -19.19 -14.72
CA PRO A 6 6.41 -18.71 -13.93
C PRO A 6 6.90 -17.59 -13.00
N SER A 7 6.36 -16.38 -13.18
CA SER A 7 6.66 -15.24 -12.32
C SER A 7 6.04 -15.51 -10.96
N ILE A 8 6.80 -16.12 -10.05
CA ILE A 8 6.38 -16.36 -8.67
C ILE A 8 6.01 -15.00 -8.08
N THR A 9 4.76 -14.83 -7.68
CA THR A 9 4.26 -13.61 -7.04
C THR A 9 4.60 -13.63 -5.55
N CYS A 10 4.66 -12.44 -4.93
CA CYS A 10 4.91 -12.32 -3.49
C CYS A 10 3.90 -13.13 -2.68
N ILE A 11 4.37 -13.80 -1.63
CA ILE A 11 3.57 -14.61 -0.70
C ILE A 11 2.64 -13.79 0.21
N VAL A 12 2.84 -12.47 0.27
CA VAL A 12 1.94 -11.60 1.02
C VAL A 12 0.64 -11.45 0.26
N GLU A 13 -0.47 -11.74 0.92
CA GLU A 13 -1.82 -11.63 0.38
C GLU A 13 -2.04 -10.25 -0.28
N ASP A 14 -2.64 -10.25 -1.46
CA ASP A 14 -2.87 -9.09 -2.32
C ASP A 14 -1.62 -8.33 -2.84
N CYS A 15 -0.43 -8.95 -2.77
CA CYS A 15 0.77 -8.39 -3.38
C CYS A 15 1.03 -8.98 -4.77
N GLN A 16 0.76 -8.21 -5.82
CA GLN A 16 0.97 -8.64 -7.22
C GLN A 16 2.43 -8.47 -7.72
N ASP A 17 3.34 -7.97 -6.88
CA ASP A 17 4.74 -7.81 -7.28
C ASP A 17 5.47 -9.15 -7.43
N PRO A 18 6.46 -9.22 -8.34
CA PRO A 18 7.29 -10.41 -8.50
C PRO A 18 8.05 -10.71 -7.21
N ALA A 19 7.89 -11.93 -6.71
CA ALA A 19 8.68 -12.47 -5.63
C ALA A 19 10.12 -12.69 -6.09
N ARG A 20 11.03 -12.62 -5.11
CA ARG A 20 12.38 -13.16 -5.26
C ARG A 20 12.43 -14.59 -4.72
N ARG A 21 13.63 -15.17 -4.69
CA ARG A 21 13.90 -16.51 -4.13
C ARG A 21 13.34 -16.73 -2.71
N SER A 22 13.13 -15.65 -1.95
CA SER A 22 12.58 -15.69 -0.59
C SER A 22 11.04 -15.73 -0.53
N GLY A 23 10.34 -15.80 -1.67
CA GLY A 23 8.88 -15.70 -1.73
C GLY A 23 8.35 -14.28 -1.46
N LEU A 24 9.19 -13.32 -1.10
CA LEU A 24 8.80 -11.93 -0.83
C LEU A 24 9.28 -11.01 -1.95
N CYS A 25 8.48 -9.99 -2.24
CA CYS A 25 8.93 -8.84 -3.02
C CYS A 25 9.96 -8.02 -2.22
N TRP A 26 10.69 -7.12 -2.90
CA TRP A 26 11.74 -6.32 -2.25
C TRP A 26 11.22 -5.41 -1.14
N GLY A 27 9.98 -4.91 -1.27
CA GLY A 27 9.32 -4.08 -0.27
C GLY A 27 9.03 -4.84 1.02
N HIS A 28 8.44 -6.04 0.93
CA HIS A 28 8.16 -6.88 2.09
C HIS A 28 9.41 -7.52 2.68
N LEU A 29 10.41 -7.85 1.85
CA LEU A 29 11.71 -8.30 2.34
C LEU A 29 12.37 -7.23 3.23
N ARG A 30 12.32 -5.97 2.81
CA ARG A 30 12.87 -4.85 3.59
C ARG A 30 12.07 -4.59 4.88
N GLN A 31 10.75 -4.78 4.88
CA GLN A 31 9.93 -4.70 6.09
C GLN A 31 10.30 -5.79 7.09
N ARG A 32 10.42 -7.03 6.62
CA ARG A 32 10.88 -8.18 7.42
C ARG A 32 12.25 -7.93 8.03
N GLN A 33 13.21 -7.41 7.24
CA GLN A 33 14.55 -7.05 7.72
C GLN A 33 14.54 -5.95 8.78
N ARG A 34 13.59 -5.03 8.72
CA ARG A 34 13.42 -3.94 9.69
C ARG A 34 12.56 -4.31 10.90
N LYS A 35 12.16 -5.59 11.03
CA LYS A 35 11.17 -6.08 12.01
C LYS A 35 9.86 -5.30 12.00
N ALA A 36 9.52 -4.66 10.88
CA ALA A 36 8.22 -4.03 10.69
C ALA A 36 7.19 -5.11 10.37
N VAL A 37 5.97 -4.95 10.87
CA VAL A 37 4.84 -5.84 10.52
C VAL A 37 4.72 -5.86 8.99
N VAL A 38 4.80 -7.07 8.42
CA VAL A 38 4.62 -7.30 6.98
C VAL A 38 3.14 -7.07 6.68
N GLY A 39 2.81 -5.87 6.22
CA GLY A 39 1.43 -5.45 5.97
C GLY A 39 1.08 -5.43 4.48
N GLU A 40 -0.22 -5.37 4.20
CA GLU A 40 -0.78 -5.24 2.84
C GLU A 40 -0.08 -4.15 2.03
N LYS A 41 0.29 -4.51 0.80
CA LYS A 41 1.05 -3.66 -0.11
C LYS A 41 0.17 -2.73 -0.96
N ARG A 42 -1.12 -2.61 -0.66
CA ARG A 42 -2.12 -1.90 -1.50
C ARG A 42 -1.82 -0.41 -1.74
N ALA A 43 -0.77 0.16 -1.15
CA ALA A 43 -0.42 1.57 -1.26
C ALA A 43 0.86 1.90 -2.09
N TRP A 44 1.43 0.96 -2.86
CA TRP A 44 2.59 1.25 -3.72
C TRP A 44 2.20 1.30 -5.21
N GLY A 45 2.41 2.45 -5.85
CA GLY A 45 2.17 2.68 -7.28
C GLY A 45 0.86 3.42 -7.59
N GLN A 46 -0.13 3.35 -6.72
CA GLN A 46 -1.33 4.17 -6.83
C GLN A 46 -1.07 5.59 -6.32
N GLY A 47 -1.47 6.59 -7.10
CA GLY A 47 -1.37 7.99 -6.71
C GLY A 47 -2.10 8.25 -5.39
N PRO A 48 -1.62 9.16 -4.52
CA PRO A 48 -2.23 9.45 -3.21
C PRO A 48 -3.73 9.76 -3.26
N LYS A 49 -4.21 10.32 -4.37
CA LYS A 49 -5.62 10.54 -4.65
C LYS A 49 -6.42 9.22 -4.70
N ARG A 50 -5.92 8.21 -5.42
CA ARG A 50 -6.61 6.93 -5.58
C ARG A 50 -6.67 6.16 -4.26
N VAL A 51 -5.57 6.14 -3.51
CA VAL A 51 -5.51 5.54 -2.17
C VAL A 51 -6.50 6.20 -1.20
N LEU A 52 -6.69 7.52 -1.30
CA LEU A 52 -7.71 8.23 -0.52
C LEU A 52 -9.13 7.80 -0.94
N MET A 53 -9.41 7.75 -2.24
CA MET A 53 -10.74 7.36 -2.74
C MET A 53 -11.11 5.92 -2.34
N GLU A 54 -10.18 4.97 -2.50
CA GLU A 54 -10.40 3.57 -2.09
C GLU A 54 -10.69 3.47 -0.59
N ALA A 55 -9.94 4.17 0.27
CA ALA A 55 -10.20 4.18 1.71
C ALA A 55 -11.57 4.79 2.07
N ILE A 56 -12.06 5.77 1.30
CA ILE A 56 -13.39 6.35 1.48
C ILE A 56 -14.48 5.33 1.12
N PHE A 57 -14.34 4.63 -0.01
CA PHE A 57 -15.29 3.58 -0.39
C PHE A 57 -15.31 2.44 0.63
N ASP A 58 -14.14 1.98 1.08
CA ASP A 58 -14.03 0.99 2.16
C ASP A 58 -14.77 1.43 3.44
N LEU A 59 -14.75 2.72 3.77
CA LEU A 59 -15.46 3.23 4.95
C LEU A 59 -16.99 3.22 4.76
N VAL A 60 -17.47 3.54 3.55
CA VAL A 60 -18.91 3.58 3.23
C VAL A 60 -19.53 2.18 3.28
N GLU A 61 -18.75 1.14 2.99
CA GLU A 61 -19.20 -0.26 3.00
C GLU A 61 -19.20 -0.90 4.39
N VAL A 62 -18.57 -0.26 5.39
CA VAL A 62 -18.49 -0.80 6.75
C VAL A 62 -19.77 -0.53 7.54
N ASP A 63 -20.28 -1.57 8.20
CA ASP A 63 -21.34 -1.42 9.20
C ASP A 63 -20.84 -0.56 10.38
N ALA A 64 -21.47 0.60 10.57
CA ALA A 64 -21.15 1.53 11.66
C ALA A 64 -21.46 0.96 13.06
N SER A 65 -22.22 -0.12 13.15
CA SER A 65 -22.54 -0.83 14.39
C SER A 65 -21.33 -1.62 14.91
N ASP A 66 -20.44 -2.08 14.01
CA ASP A 66 -19.17 -2.68 14.40
C ASP A 66 -18.11 -1.59 14.63
N LYS A 67 -18.02 -1.16 15.88
CA LYS A 67 -17.11 -0.10 16.31
C LYS A 67 -15.64 -0.39 15.96
N VAL A 68 -15.18 -1.64 16.04
CA VAL A 68 -13.77 -1.99 15.81
C VAL A 68 -13.45 -1.90 14.32
N VAL A 69 -14.33 -2.41 13.47
CA VAL A 69 -14.16 -2.35 12.02
C VAL A 69 -14.29 -0.91 11.53
N TRP A 70 -15.24 -0.15 12.08
CA TRP A 70 -15.43 1.27 11.79
C TRP A 70 -14.19 2.11 12.17
N GLU A 71 -13.65 1.95 13.38
CA GLU A 71 -12.46 2.68 13.81
C GLU A 71 -11.24 2.39 12.93
N ARG A 72 -11.08 1.14 12.49
CA ARG A 72 -10.00 0.73 11.57
C ARG A 72 -10.18 1.35 10.18
N ALA A 73 -11.40 1.35 9.63
CA ALA A 73 -11.68 2.00 8.36
C ALA A 73 -11.46 3.52 8.43
N TRP A 74 -11.90 4.15 9.52
CA TRP A 74 -11.69 5.57 9.76
C TRP A 74 -10.21 5.94 9.86
N LEU A 75 -9.41 5.14 10.57
CA LEU A 75 -7.96 5.33 10.64
C LEU A 75 -7.31 5.27 9.25
N ARG A 76 -7.75 4.34 8.38
CA ARG A 76 -7.26 4.23 7.00
C ARG A 76 -7.53 5.51 6.21
N VAL A 77 -8.76 6.05 6.28
CA VAL A 77 -9.11 7.33 5.65
C VAL A 77 -8.22 8.46 6.14
N ARG A 78 -8.02 8.60 7.47
CA ARG A 78 -7.16 9.66 8.03
C ARG A 78 -5.72 9.58 7.52
N VAL A 79 -5.15 8.38 7.46
CA VAL A 79 -3.78 8.18 6.96
C VAL A 79 -3.67 8.50 5.47
N ALA A 80 -4.64 8.05 4.66
CA ALA A 80 -4.67 8.31 3.23
C ALA A 80 -4.86 9.81 2.93
N ALA A 81 -5.76 10.49 3.64
CA ALA A 81 -6.01 11.91 3.50
C ALA A 81 -4.75 12.72 3.82
N ARG A 82 -4.07 12.37 4.92
CA ARG A 82 -2.77 12.96 5.28
C ARG A 82 -1.77 12.83 4.13
N ARG A 83 -1.60 11.62 3.58
CA ARG A 83 -0.68 11.37 2.47
C ARG A 83 -1.04 12.14 1.20
N TYR A 84 -2.33 12.25 0.88
CA TYR A 84 -2.81 13.04 -0.25
C TYR A 84 -2.43 14.52 -0.10
N VAL A 85 -2.74 15.12 1.05
CA VAL A 85 -2.40 16.52 1.35
C VAL A 85 -0.90 16.78 1.29
N PHE A 86 -0.06 15.85 1.78
CA PHE A 86 1.39 16.03 1.73
C PHE A 86 2.00 15.84 0.35
N ALA A 87 1.45 14.94 -0.47
CA ALA A 87 1.95 14.71 -1.82
C ALA A 87 1.69 15.88 -2.78
N ASP A 88 0.68 16.70 -2.48
CA ASP A 88 0.34 17.90 -3.26
C ASP A 88 1.19 19.11 -2.86
N LYS A 89 1.94 19.04 -1.74
CA LYS A 89 2.82 20.12 -1.32
C LYS A 89 4.08 20.16 -2.21
N PRO A 90 4.45 21.33 -2.76
CA PRO A 90 5.70 21.53 -3.50
C PRO A 90 6.97 21.13 -2.72
N THR A 91 6.88 21.11 -1.39
CA THR A 91 7.95 20.75 -0.46
C THR A 91 8.11 19.23 -0.26
N ASP A 92 7.37 18.37 -0.96
CA ASP A 92 7.56 16.91 -0.84
C ASP A 92 8.97 16.52 -1.37
N PRO A 93 9.86 16.00 -0.51
CA PRO A 93 11.21 15.60 -0.91
C PRO A 93 11.23 14.50 -1.98
N ARG A 94 10.11 13.79 -2.22
CA ARG A 94 9.97 12.80 -3.30
C ARG A 94 9.85 13.43 -4.70
N ARG A 95 9.48 14.71 -4.80
CA ARG A 95 9.45 15.46 -6.09
C ARG A 95 10.83 15.95 -6.53
N ARG A 96 11.81 16.07 -5.62
CA ARG A 96 13.15 16.63 -5.91
C ARG A 96 14.01 15.80 -6.88
N GLY A 97 13.61 14.60 -7.26
CA GLY A 97 14.39 13.69 -8.12
C GLY A 97 13.85 13.47 -9.54
N LYS A 98 12.83 14.22 -9.99
CA LYS A 98 12.35 14.20 -11.37
C LYS A 98 12.75 15.51 -12.07
N ARG A 99 14.01 15.64 -12.43
CA ARG A 99 14.49 16.61 -13.42
C ARG A 99 15.43 15.90 -14.37
#